data_AF-A0A847F7S1-F1
#
_entry.id   AF-A0A847F7S1-F1
#
_cell.length_a   1.000
_cell.length_b   1.000
_cell.length_c   1.000
_cell.angle_alpha   90.00
_cell.angle_beta   90.00
_cell.angle_gamma   90.00
#
_symmetry.space_group_name_H-M   'P 1'
#
loop_
_entity.id
_entity.type
_entity.pdbx_description
1 polymer ?
#
loop_
_entity_poly.entity_id
_entity_poly.type
_entity_poly.pdbx_seq_one_letter_code
_entity_poly.pdbx_strand_id
1 'polypeptide(L)'
;MTLSDIAIRRPVFTTMMSVAIMVLGAFSFSRIPVDLYPDVEFPVVSVVTAYPGASPREIETQVTEKIEDAIVSVSGIDQIVSYSRDS
;
A
#
# COMPACT_ATOMS: atom_id res chain seq x y z
N MET A 1 -11.69 23.28 42.07
CA MET A 1 -10.68 22.21 42.17
C MET A 1 -10.13 21.98 40.79
N THR A 2 -8.86 22.31 40.57
CA THR A 2 -8.20 22.08 39.28
C THR A 2 -7.65 20.66 39.22
N LEU A 3 -7.30 20.17 38.02
CA LEU A 3 -6.67 18.86 37.85
C LEU A 3 -5.35 18.76 38.63
N SER A 4 -4.62 19.89 38.71
CA SER A 4 -3.39 20.04 39.48
C SER A 4 -3.62 19.90 40.99
N ASP A 5 -4.70 20.49 41.54
CA ASP A 5 -5.04 20.36 42.98
C ASP A 5 -5.31 18.90 43.38
N ILE A 6 -6.00 18.14 42.53
CA ILE A 6 -6.32 16.73 42.77
C ILE A 6 -5.04 15.89 42.69
N ALA A 7 -4.19 16.17 41.71
CA ALA A 7 -2.92 15.47 41.53
C ALA A 7 -1.95 15.68 42.71
N ILE A 8 -1.93 16.88 43.30
CA ILE A 8 -1.09 17.24 44.46
C ILE A 8 -1.66 16.64 45.76
N ARG A 9 -2.98 16.66 45.96
CA ARG A 9 -3.61 16.13 47.19
C ARG A 9 -3.61 14.61 47.31
N ARG A 10 -3.54 13.88 46.18
CA ARG A 10 -3.53 12.40 46.16
C ARG A 10 -2.30 11.87 45.41
N PRO A 11 -1.09 12.01 45.96
CA PRO A 11 0.15 11.67 45.26
C PRO A 11 0.23 10.19 44.86
N VAL A 12 -0.30 9.28 45.69
CA VAL A 12 -0.33 7.84 45.41
C VAL A 12 -1.19 7.51 44.18
N PHE A 13 -2.34 8.18 44.04
CA PHE A 13 -3.20 7.97 42.87
C PHE A 13 -2.53 8.47 41.59
N THR A 14 -1.90 9.65 41.65
CA THR A 14 -1.16 10.24 40.53
C THR A 14 0.01 9.34 40.08
N THR A 15 0.79 8.81 41.01
CA THR A 15 1.91 7.91 40.68
C THR A 15 1.43 6.59 40.10
N MET A 16 0.38 5.98 40.65
CA MET A 16 -0.21 4.76 40.09
C MET A 16 -0.71 4.97 38.65
N MET A 17 -1.35 6.11 38.38
CA MET A 17 -1.84 6.43 37.03
C MET A 17 -0.67 6.64 36.04
N SER A 18 0.37 7.37 36.45
CA SER A 18 1.58 7.55 35.63
C SER A 18 2.28 6.23 35.33
N VAL A 19 2.38 5.33 36.32
CA VAL A 19 2.96 4.00 36.15
C VAL A 19 2.10 3.14 35.22
N ALA A 20 0.78 3.17 35.36
CA ALA A 20 -0.12 2.44 34.48
C ALA A 20 0.04 2.87 33.01
N ILE A 21 0.15 4.17 32.75
CA ILE A 21 0.38 4.71 31.41
C ILE A 21 1.76 4.29 30.89
N MET A 22 2.80 4.34 31.72
CA MET A 22 4.14 3.89 31.32
C MET A 22 4.19 2.41 30.95
N VAL A 23 3.52 1.54 31.73
CA VAL A 23 3.47 0.10 31.46
C VAL A 23 2.71 -0.18 30.16
N LEU A 24 1.56 0.47 29.95
CA LEU A 24 0.80 0.36 28.69
C LEU A 24 1.61 0.86 27.49
N GLY A 25 2.34 1.97 27.65
CA GLY A 25 3.22 2.52 26.62
C GLY A 25 4.36 1.57 26.27
N ALA A 26 5.07 1.04 27.27
CA ALA A 26 6.15 0.08 27.06
C ALA A 26 5.66 -1.21 26.39
N PHE A 27 4.53 -1.75 26.85
CA PHE A 27 3.92 -2.94 26.27
C PHE A 27 3.49 -2.73 24.82
N SER A 28 2.88 -1.58 24.52
CA SER A 28 2.47 -1.24 23.15
C SER A 28 3.68 -1.03 22.25
N PHE A 29 4.71 -0.32 22.73
CA PHE A 29 5.95 -0.08 21.99
C PHE A 29 6.64 -1.37 21.57
N SER A 30 6.70 -2.38 22.45
CA SER A 30 7.31 -3.67 22.13
C SER A 30 6.47 -4.56 21.20
N ARG A 31 5.19 -4.23 20.98
CA ARG A 31 4.26 -5.02 20.15
C ARG A 31 3.92 -4.38 18.81
N ILE A 32 4.44 -3.20 18.51
CA ILE A 32 4.24 -2.60 17.18
C ILE A 32 4.97 -3.50 16.16
N PRO A 33 4.25 -4.12 15.22
CA PRO A 33 4.88 -4.83 14.11
C PRO A 33 5.65 -3.82 13.28
N VAL A 34 6.91 -4.13 13.00
CA VAL A 34 7.76 -3.31 12.14
C VAL A 34 7.88 -4.05 10.82
N ASP A 35 7.06 -3.66 9.86
CA ASP A 35 7.13 -4.24 8.53
C ASP A 35 8.25 -3.55 7.74
N LEU A 36 9.20 -4.35 7.24
CA LEU A 36 10.33 -3.85 6.43
C LEU A 36 9.87 -3.29 5.08
N TYR A 37 8.73 -3.79 4.61
CA TYR A 37 8.04 -3.31 3.43
C TYR A 37 6.62 -2.97 3.89
N PRO A 38 6.20 -1.70 3.83
CA PRO A 38 4.78 -1.42 3.98
C PRO A 38 4.03 -2.21 2.90
N ASP A 39 2.82 -2.66 3.19
CA ASP A 39 1.93 -3.23 2.18
C ASP A 39 1.53 -2.12 1.18
N VAL A 40 2.44 -1.78 0.27
CA VAL A 40 2.19 -0.89 -0.86
C VAL A 40 1.67 -1.74 -2.00
N GLU A 41 0.35 -1.70 -2.19
CA GLU A 41 -0.28 -2.21 -3.39
C GLU A 41 0.04 -1.27 -4.56
N PHE A 42 1.02 -1.63 -5.38
CA PHE A 42 1.28 -0.92 -6.64
C PHE A 42 0.17 -1.29 -7.65
N PRO A 43 -0.63 -0.34 -8.15
CA PRO A 43 -1.76 -0.61 -9.05
C PRO A 43 -1.26 -0.87 -10.47
N VAL A 44 -0.47 -1.94 -10.67
CA VAL A 44 0.10 -2.31 -11.96
C VAL A 44 -0.55 -3.59 -12.45
N VAL A 45 -1.08 -3.55 -13.67
CA VAL A 45 -1.64 -4.72 -14.36
C VAL A 45 -0.72 -5.09 -15.53
N SER A 46 -0.30 -6.35 -15.61
CA SER A 46 0.53 -6.87 -16.69
C SER A 46 -0.26 -7.84 -17.56
N VAL A 47 -0.28 -7.58 -18.88
CA VAL A 47 -0.91 -8.44 -19.88
C VAL A 47 0.18 -8.97 -20.80
N VAL A 48 0.33 -10.30 -20.84
CA VAL A 48 1.32 -10.98 -21.68
C VAL A 48 0.60 -11.85 -22.69
N THR A 49 0.86 -11.61 -23.97
CA THR A 49 0.24 -12.35 -25.07
C THR A 49 1.33 -12.93 -25.95
N ALA A 50 1.29 -14.25 -26.18
CA ALA A 50 2.25 -14.95 -27.03
C ALA A 50 1.60 -15.30 -28.38
N TYR A 51 2.17 -14.80 -29.48
CA TYR A 51 1.71 -15.11 -30.83
C TYR A 51 2.89 -15.57 -31.70
N PRO A 52 3.28 -16.86 -31.62
CA PRO A 52 4.48 -17.38 -32.23
C PRO A 52 4.39 -17.40 -33.76
N GLY A 53 5.47 -16.99 -34.43
CA GLY A 53 5.57 -16.99 -35.90
C GLY A 53 4.94 -15.77 -36.59
N ALA A 54 4.40 -14.82 -35.84
CA ALA A 54 3.92 -13.55 -36.38
C ALA A 54 5.01 -12.47 -36.34
N SER A 55 5.01 -11.61 -37.36
CA SER A 55 5.91 -10.46 -37.35
C SER A 55 5.52 -9.47 -36.25
N PRO A 56 6.47 -8.72 -35.65
CA PRO A 56 6.15 -7.73 -34.61
C PRO A 56 5.07 -6.74 -35.02
N ARG A 57 5.05 -6.35 -36.30
CA ARG A 57 4.06 -5.43 -36.88
C ARG A 57 2.66 -6.05 -36.94
N GLU A 58 2.58 -7.35 -37.17
CA GLU A 58 1.32 -8.08 -37.19
C GLU A 58 0.77 -8.28 -35.77
N ILE A 59 1.66 -8.53 -34.79
CA ILE A 59 1.30 -8.60 -33.37
C ILE A 59 0.77 -7.24 -32.88
N GLU A 60 1.42 -6.15 -33.28
CA GLU A 60 0.99 -4.80 -32.92
C GLU A 60 -0.44 -4.50 -33.37
N THR A 61 -0.73 -4.65 -34.67
CA THR A 61 -2.05 -4.32 -35.23
C THR A 61 -3.13 -5.33 -34.86
N GLN A 62 -2.82 -6.63 -34.81
CA GLN A 62 -3.85 -7.65 -34.58
C GLN A 62 -4.13 -7.93 -33.10
N VAL A 63 -3.14 -7.72 -32.22
CA VAL A 63 -3.22 -8.09 -30.80
C VAL A 63 -3.12 -6.85 -29.92
N THR A 64 -2.00 -6.12 -29.99
CA THR A 64 -1.73 -5.00 -29.08
C THR A 64 -2.77 -3.89 -29.21
N GLU A 65 -3.08 -3.45 -30.43
CA GLU A 65 -4.05 -2.37 -30.70
C GLU A 65 -5.47 -2.74 -30.22
N LYS A 66 -5.90 -3.98 -30.42
CA LYS A 66 -7.22 -4.45 -29.93
C LYS A 66 -7.31 -4.50 -28.41
N ILE A 67 -6.21 -4.89 -27.75
CA ILE A 67 -6.13 -4.94 -26.29
C ILE A 67 -6.13 -3.51 -25.75
N GLU A 68 -5.38 -2.60 -26.39
CA GLU A 68 -5.33 -1.19 -26.01
C GLU A 68 -6.70 -0.52 -26.17
N ASP A 69 -7.39 -0.68 -27.30
CA ASP A 69 -8.74 -0.15 -27.52
C ASP A 69 -9.75 -0.62 -26.47
N ALA A 70 -9.68 -1.90 -26.07
CA ALA A 70 -10.55 -2.45 -25.04
C ALA A 70 -10.25 -1.85 -23.65
N ILE A 71 -8.97 -1.63 -23.33
CA ILE A 71 -8.50 -1.15 -22.03
C ILE A 71 -8.67 0.38 -21.90
N VAL A 72 -8.52 1.14 -22.99
CA VAL A 72 -8.71 2.61 -23.00
C VAL A 72 -10.11 3.02 -22.54
N SER A 73 -11.10 2.15 -22.73
CA SER A 73 -12.48 2.37 -22.24
C SER A 73 -12.62 2.28 -20.72
N VAL A 74 -11.61 1.74 -20.01
CA VAL A 74 -11.63 1.56 -18.55
C VAL A 74 -11.21 2.87 -17.88
N SER A 75 -12.15 3.45 -17.13
CA SER A 75 -11.90 4.64 -16.31
C SER A 75 -10.95 4.33 -15.14
N GLY A 76 -9.89 5.13 -14.99
CA GLY A 76 -8.93 5.01 -13.87
C GLY A 76 -7.52 4.56 -14.26
N ILE A 77 -7.21 4.50 -15.56
CA ILE A 77 -5.87 4.16 -16.06
C ILE A 77 -5.13 5.46 -16.43
N ASP A 78 -4.02 5.73 -15.73
CA ASP A 78 -3.18 6.92 -15.99
C ASP A 78 -2.17 6.70 -17.12
N GLN A 79 -1.66 5.48 -17.28
CA GLN A 79 -0.64 5.16 -18.28
C GLN A 79 -0.78 3.74 -18.81
N ILE A 80 -0.73 3.61 -20.14
CA ILE A 80 -0.65 2.34 -20.86
C ILE A 80 0.71 2.30 -21.56
N VAL A 81 1.47 1.22 -21.40
CA VAL A 81 2.76 1.02 -22.08
C VAL A 81 2.76 -0.38 -22.69
N SER A 82 2.95 -0.43 -24.01
CA SER A 82 2.90 -1.66 -24.80
C SER A 82 4.27 -1.95 -25.43
N TYR A 83 4.72 -3.20 -25.40
CA TYR A 83 5.95 -3.65 -26.04
C TYR A 83 5.69 -4.91 -26.87
N SER A 84 5.85 -4.82 -28.19
CA SER A 84 5.79 -5.96 -29.11
C SER A 84 7.21 -6.38 -29.48
N ARG A 85 7.57 -7.64 -29.22
CA ARG A 85 8.90 -8.21 -29.55
C ARG A 85 8.75 -9.52 -30.30
N ASP A 86 9.66 -9.77 -31.23
CA ASP A 86 9.85 -11.08 -31.86
C ASP A 86 10.65 -11.98 -30.91
N SER A 87 10.34 -13.28 -30.91
CA SER A 87 11.01 -14.33 -30.14
C SER A 87 11.18 -15.57 -30.99
#